data_AF-A0A3D4HBF0-F1
#
_entry.id   AF-A0A3D4HBF0-F1
#
_cell.length_a   1.000
_cell.length_b   1.000
_cell.length_c   1.000
_cell.angle_alpha   90.00
_cell.angle_beta   90.00
_cell.angle_gamma   90.00
#
_symmetry.space_group_name_H-M   'P 1'
#
loop_
_entity.id
_entity.type
_entity.pdbx_description
1 polymer ?
#
loop_
_entity_poly.entity_id
_entity_poly.type
_entity_poly.pdbx_seq_one_letter_code
_entity_poly.pdbx_strand_id
1 'polypeptide(L)'
;IVDSTFSTPYLTRPIEFGADIVVHSLTKWFGGHGTGIGGVVVDSGKFNWANGKFPLYDEPDSSYHGLRWGHDLPEPLAPLAFI
;
A
#
# COMPACT_ATOMS: atom_id res chain seq x y z
N ILE A 1 -6.14 5.06 -4.10
CA ILE A 1 -6.52 3.99 -3.15
C ILE A 1 -7.87 3.43 -3.57
N VAL A 2 -8.04 2.10 -3.61
CA VAL A 2 -9.31 1.41 -3.92
C VAL A 2 -9.61 0.34 -2.88
N ASP A 3 -10.82 0.31 -2.31
CA ASP A 3 -11.33 -0.85 -1.58
C ASP A 3 -11.87 -1.88 -2.58
N SER A 4 -11.20 -3.02 -2.70
CA SER A 4 -11.56 -4.10 -3.62
C SER A 4 -12.13 -5.30 -2.88
N THR A 5 -12.71 -5.08 -1.70
CA THR A 5 -13.26 -6.16 -0.88
C THR A 5 -14.28 -6.97 -1.67
N PHE A 6 -15.26 -6.32 -2.32
CA PHE A 6 -16.37 -7.00 -3.03
C PHE A 6 -15.95 -7.70 -4.32
N SER A 7 -15.15 -7.04 -5.15
CA SER A 7 -14.68 -7.60 -6.41
C SER A 7 -13.75 -8.78 -6.18
N THR A 8 -12.96 -8.77 -5.09
CA THR A 8 -11.85 -9.70 -4.86
C THR A 8 -10.79 -9.62 -5.97
N PRO A 9 -9.54 -10.06 -5.73
CA PRO A 9 -8.53 -10.08 -6.81
C PRO A 9 -8.88 -11.07 -7.94
N TYR A 10 -9.83 -11.98 -7.71
CA TYR A 10 -10.27 -12.93 -8.72
C TYR A 10 -11.06 -12.25 -9.86
N LEU A 11 -11.98 -11.32 -9.54
CA LEU A 11 -12.78 -10.64 -10.56
C LEU A 11 -12.12 -9.37 -11.09
N THR A 12 -11.37 -8.66 -10.25
CA THR A 12 -10.75 -7.39 -10.65
C THR A 12 -9.45 -7.17 -9.91
N ARG A 13 -8.40 -6.75 -10.64
CA ARG A 13 -7.12 -6.36 -10.08
C ARG A 13 -6.92 -4.85 -10.28
N PRO A 14 -7.39 -3.97 -9.37
CA PRO A 14 -7.38 -2.51 -9.57
C PRO A 14 -6.01 -1.91 -9.88
N ILE A 15 -4.92 -2.57 -9.45
CA ILE A 15 -3.55 -2.15 -9.79
C ILE A 15 -3.32 -2.13 -11.31
N GLU A 16 -3.94 -3.03 -12.06
CA GLU A 16 -3.88 -3.04 -13.54
C GLU A 16 -4.66 -1.88 -14.18
N PHE A 17 -5.53 -1.23 -13.41
CA PHE A 17 -6.34 -0.07 -13.83
C PHE A 17 -5.84 1.25 -13.21
N GLY A 18 -4.62 1.25 -12.64
CA GLY A 18 -3.97 2.46 -12.13
C GLY A 18 -4.20 2.77 -10.65
N ALA A 19 -4.74 1.84 -9.87
CA ALA A 19 -4.75 2.00 -8.42
C ALA A 19 -3.36 1.74 -7.82
N ASP A 20 -2.82 2.70 -7.06
CA ASP A 20 -1.52 2.49 -6.40
C ASP A 20 -1.59 1.66 -5.12
N ILE A 21 -2.70 1.79 -4.38
CA ILE A 21 -2.96 1.06 -3.13
C ILE A 21 -4.34 0.42 -3.21
N VAL A 22 -4.41 -0.87 -2.85
CA VAL A 22 -5.66 -1.63 -2.74
C VAL A 22 -5.84 -2.10 -1.30
N VAL A 23 -7.05 -1.99 -0.78
CA VAL A 23 -7.39 -2.50 0.56
C VAL A 23 -8.46 -3.58 0.46
N HIS A 24 -8.38 -4.56 1.36
CA HIS A 24 -9.41 -5.58 1.53
C HIS A 24 -9.73 -5.79 3.01
N SER A 25 -11.01 -5.91 3.33
CA SER A 25 -11.45 -6.54 4.57
C SER A 25 -11.40 -8.05 4.39
N LEU A 26 -10.36 -8.67 4.97
CA LEU A 26 -10.16 -10.11 4.92
C LEU A 26 -11.28 -10.89 5.60
N THR A 27 -11.94 -10.28 6.59
CA THR A 27 -13.13 -10.83 7.28
C THR A 27 -14.22 -11.31 6.32
N LYS A 28 -14.34 -10.68 5.14
CA LYS A 28 -15.40 -10.95 4.18
C LYS A 28 -15.04 -12.12 3.27
N TRP A 29 -14.83 -11.87 1.98
CA TRP A 29 -14.73 -12.94 0.98
C TRP A 29 -13.40 -13.71 1.00
N PHE A 30 -12.32 -13.14 1.55
CA PHE A 30 -11.05 -13.85 1.70
C PHE A 30 -11.12 -14.91 2.79
N GLY A 31 -11.55 -14.52 3.99
CA GLY A 31 -11.80 -15.46 5.08
C GLY A 31 -12.97 -16.38 4.75
N GLY A 32 -14.05 -15.85 4.15
CA GLY A 32 -15.19 -16.57 3.55
C GLY A 32 -16.14 -17.25 4.54
N HIS A 33 -15.68 -17.53 5.76
CA HIS A 33 -16.38 -18.41 6.71
C HIS A 33 -16.86 -17.68 7.98
N GLY A 34 -16.69 -16.35 8.06
CA GLY A 34 -17.19 -15.54 9.18
C GLY A 34 -16.51 -15.83 10.53
N THR A 35 -15.34 -16.46 10.54
CA THR A 35 -14.67 -16.96 11.76
C THR A 35 -13.45 -16.15 12.18
N GLY A 36 -12.97 -15.23 11.35
CA GLY A 36 -11.77 -14.43 11.62
C GLY A 36 -11.92 -13.00 11.15
N ILE A 37 -11.37 -12.07 11.92
CA ILE A 37 -11.31 -10.65 11.55
C ILE A 37 -9.91 -10.33 11.04
N GLY A 38 -9.84 -9.63 9.91
CA GLY A 38 -8.57 -9.16 9.37
C GLY A 38 -8.77 -8.12 8.28
N GLY A 39 -7.69 -7.41 8.00
CA GLY A 39 -7.58 -6.48 6.87
C GLY A 39 -6.19 -6.61 6.25
N VAL A 40 -6.10 -6.27 4.97
CA VAL A 40 -4.82 -6.16 4.27
C VAL A 40 -4.79 -4.89 3.43
N VAL A 41 -3.61 -4.28 3.39
CA VAL A 41 -3.27 -3.22 2.46
C VAL A 41 -2.24 -3.79 1.50
N VAL A 42 -2.50 -3.63 0.20
CA VAL A 42 -1.64 -4.10 -0.88
C VAL A 42 -1.13 -2.88 -1.62
N ASP A 43 0.19 -2.76 -1.69
CA ASP A 43 0.87 -1.71 -2.44
C ASP A 43 1.28 -2.24 -3.82
N SER A 44 1.11 -1.41 -4.83
CA SER A 44 1.57 -1.67 -6.19
C SER A 44 3.10 -1.54 -6.35
N GLY A 45 3.75 -0.74 -5.49
CA GLY A 45 5.16 -0.40 -5.60
C GLY A 45 5.50 0.43 -6.85
N LYS A 46 4.55 1.23 -7.34
CA LYS A 46 4.70 2.04 -8.56
C LYS A 46 4.58 3.55 -8.34
N PHE A 47 4.14 3.96 -7.16
CA PHE A 47 3.83 5.36 -6.89
C PHE A 47 5.07 6.15 -6.49
N ASN A 48 5.22 7.36 -7.04
CA ASN A 48 6.30 8.26 -6.66
C ASN A 48 5.93 9.01 -5.37
N TRP A 49 6.40 8.50 -4.23
CA TRP A 49 6.20 9.13 -2.92
C TRP A 49 7.05 10.40 -2.70
N ALA A 50 8.13 10.58 -3.45
CA ALA A 50 9.04 11.73 -3.38
C ALA A 50 8.58 12.97 -4.17
N ASN A 51 7.29 13.06 -4.51
CA ASN A 51 6.77 14.12 -5.38
C ASN A 51 6.46 15.45 -4.66
N GLY A 52 6.87 15.59 -3.39
CA GLY A 52 6.71 16.81 -2.60
C GLY A 52 5.33 16.99 -1.97
N LYS A 53 4.43 16.01 -2.11
CA LYS A 53 3.08 16.05 -1.51
C LYS A 53 2.95 15.18 -0.27
N PHE A 54 4.00 14.44 0.11
CA PHE A 54 3.93 13.43 1.16
C PHE A 54 5.01 13.67 2.21
N PRO A 55 4.80 14.61 3.16
CA PRO A 55 5.81 14.96 4.17
C PRO A 55 6.33 13.78 4.98
N LEU A 56 5.51 12.75 5.24
CA LEU A 56 5.95 11.53 5.93
C LEU A 56 7.01 10.72 5.14
N TYR A 57 7.08 10.92 3.83
CA TYR A 57 8.07 10.30 2.94
C TYR A 57 9.18 11.27 2.54
N ASP A 58 8.88 12.58 2.54
CA ASP A 58 9.82 13.63 2.13
C ASP A 58 10.74 14.10 3.26
N GLU A 59 10.23 14.16 4.50
CA GLU A 59 10.95 14.69 5.65
C GLU A 59 11.68 13.58 6.45
N PRO A 60 12.79 13.92 7.13
CA PRO A 60 13.52 12.97 7.96
C PRO A 60 12.69 12.35 9.08
N ASP A 61 12.58 11.02 9.10
CA ASP A 61 11.91 10.29 10.19
C ASP A 61 12.85 10.11 11.39
N SER A 62 12.54 10.80 12.48
CA SER A 62 13.29 10.72 13.74
C SER A 62 13.30 9.32 14.38
N SER A 63 12.33 8.47 14.06
CA SER A 63 12.23 7.10 14.57
C SER A 63 13.19 6.14 13.85
N TYR A 64 13.68 6.54 12.68
CA TYR A 64 14.55 5.76 11.79
C TYR A 64 15.80 6.56 11.39
N HIS A 65 16.47 7.17 12.37
CA HIS A 65 17.77 7.84 12.18
C HIS A 65 17.77 8.97 11.11
N GLY A 66 16.63 9.63 10.90
CA GLY A 66 16.49 10.71 9.93
C GLY A 66 16.33 10.23 8.48
N LEU A 67 16.01 8.95 8.27
CA LEU A 67 15.71 8.40 6.95
C LEU A 67 14.51 9.13 6.32
N ARG A 68 14.63 9.50 5.04
CA ARG A 68 13.51 9.99 4.24
C ARG A 68 13.00 8.85 3.35
N TRP A 69 11.85 8.29 3.71
CA TRP A 69 11.32 7.05 3.11
C TRP A 69 11.18 7.10 1.59
N GLY A 70 10.83 8.25 1.01
CA GLY A 70 10.70 8.40 -0.45
C GLY A 70 12.02 8.63 -1.20
N HIS A 71 13.12 8.97 -0.48
CA HIS A 71 14.35 9.49 -1.10
C HIS A 71 15.58 8.62 -0.87
N ASP A 72 15.73 8.08 0.34
CA ASP A 72 17.00 7.51 0.80
C ASP A 72 17.06 5.97 0.67
N LEU A 73 15.95 5.34 0.27
CA LEU A 73 15.89 3.89 0.03
C LEU A 73 16.56 3.49 -1.30
N PRO A 74 17.05 2.23 -1.41
CA PRO A 74 17.46 1.67 -2.70
C PRO A 74 16.34 1.74 -3.74
N GLU A 75 16.68 1.92 -5.01
CA GLU A 75 15.72 2.11 -6.12
C GLU A 75 14.55 1.10 -6.13
N PRO A 76 14.74 -0.22 -5.89
CA PRO A 76 13.62 -1.17 -5.87
C PRO A 76 12.62 -0.97 -4.72
N LEU A 77 13.03 -0.30 -3.65
CA LEU A 77 12.21 -0.08 -2.44
C LEU A 77 11.67 1.34 -2.34
N ALA A 78 12.26 2.30 -3.05
CA ALA A 78 11.83 3.70 -3.07
C ALA A 78 10.34 3.93 -3.36
N PRO A 79 9.65 3.15 -4.24
CA PRO A 79 8.23 3.36 -4.49
C PRO A 79 7.31 2.62 -3.51
N LEU A 80 7.84 1.89 -2.52
CA LEU A 80 7.04 1.16 -1.53
C LEU A 80 6.57 2.09 -0.40
N ALA A 81 5.30 1.95 -0.04
CA ALA A 81 4.67 2.63 1.09
C ALA A 81 4.83 1.87 2.41
N PHE A 82 5.01 0.54 2.36
CA PHE A 82 5.10 -0.32 3.55
C PHE A 82 6.26 -1.30 3.37
N ILE A 83 7.17 -1.33 4.36
CA ILE A 83 8.37 -2.19 4.39
C ILE A 83 8.49 -2.81 5.77
#